data_AF-A0A9D7E0L4-F1
#
_entry.id   AF-A0A9D7E0L4-F1
#
_cell.length_a   1.000
_cell.length_b   1.000
_cell.length_c   1.000
_cell.angle_alpha   90.00
_cell.angle_beta   90.00
_cell.angle_gamma   90.00
#
_symmetry.space_group_name_H-M   'P 1'
#
loop_
_entity.id
_entity.type
_entity.pdbx_description
1 polymer ?
#
loop_
_entity_poly.entity_id
_entity_poly.type
_entity_poly.pdbx_seq_one_letter_code
_entity_poly.pdbx_strand_id
1 'polypeptide(L)'
;MPPFIHATPPAQAVPAKSTTLLFFRRRIAGVTLGIALAAALPAGAQTCESPPTQAHLVQGNFQRVAKEGDFVTARDYAERTWRGLDQLAAQARRCGCAAAQSGFEAAASEMRLTKGTDTRKDLRAVADKAFALFEGAMAEQRKCAGF
;
A
#
# COMPACT_ATOMS: atom_id res chain seq x y z
N MET A 1 -28.05 3.21 68.74
CA MET A 1 -27.47 4.56 68.56
C MET A 1 -26.08 4.36 67.99
N PRO A 2 -25.61 4.99 66.89
CA PRO A 2 -26.13 6.11 66.07
C PRO A 2 -26.34 5.67 64.57
N PRO A 3 -26.26 6.50 63.50
CA PRO A 3 -27.45 6.98 62.77
C PRO A 3 -27.45 6.89 61.20
N PHE A 4 -28.67 6.94 60.64
CA PHE A 4 -29.14 7.70 59.44
C PHE A 4 -28.56 7.51 58.01
N ILE A 5 -29.41 7.92 57.06
CA ILE A 5 -29.64 7.45 55.67
C ILE A 5 -29.56 8.65 54.68
N HIS A 6 -29.35 8.35 53.37
CA HIS A 6 -29.58 9.16 52.14
C HIS A 6 -28.63 10.39 51.95
N ALA A 7 -28.29 10.92 50.76
CA ALA A 7 -28.83 10.84 49.39
C ALA A 7 -27.74 11.22 48.35
N THR A 8 -28.06 10.95 47.08
CA THR A 8 -27.44 11.35 45.79
C THR A 8 -27.08 12.84 45.63
N PRO A 9 -26.19 13.16 44.65
CA PRO A 9 -26.55 14.21 43.69
C PRO A 9 -26.43 13.80 42.19
N PRO A 10 -27.04 14.57 41.28
CA PRO A 10 -27.29 14.21 39.88
C PRO A 10 -26.32 14.84 38.85
N ALA A 11 -26.67 14.57 37.58
CA ALA A 11 -26.03 14.80 36.29
C ALA A 11 -25.71 16.26 35.85
N GLN A 12 -25.16 16.32 34.62
CA GLN A 12 -25.11 17.40 33.61
C GLN A 12 -23.78 18.17 33.54
N ALA A 13 -23.28 18.73 32.43
CA ALA A 13 -23.34 18.51 30.97
C ALA A 13 -22.30 19.51 30.36
N VAL A 14 -21.69 19.13 29.22
CA VAL A 14 -20.84 19.85 28.21
C VAL A 14 -21.04 21.40 28.18
N PRO A 15 -20.04 22.32 27.96
CA PRO A 15 -19.33 22.45 26.66
C PRO A 15 -17.98 23.21 26.52
N ALA A 16 -17.48 23.20 25.28
CA ALA A 16 -16.87 24.30 24.50
C ALA A 16 -15.35 24.61 24.55
N LYS A 17 -14.77 24.46 23.34
CA LYS A 17 -13.71 25.25 22.69
C LYS A 17 -13.34 26.59 23.35
N SER A 18 -12.04 26.83 23.53
CA SER A 18 -11.33 28.03 23.00
C SER A 18 -9.91 28.10 23.55
N THR A 19 -8.89 28.10 22.68
CA THR A 19 -8.23 29.32 22.17
C THR A 19 -7.35 29.99 23.22
N THR A 20 -6.16 29.41 23.47
CA THR A 20 -5.10 30.10 24.23
C THR A 20 -4.32 30.99 23.26
N LEU A 21 -4.79 32.23 23.17
CA LEU A 21 -4.15 33.34 22.47
C LEU A 21 -3.35 34.11 23.53
N LEU A 22 -2.04 33.94 23.55
CA LEU A 22 -1.13 34.80 24.33
C LEU A 22 0.03 35.22 23.43
N PHE A 23 -0.26 36.27 22.66
CA PHE A 23 0.74 37.21 22.19
C PHE A 23 1.37 37.89 23.42
N PHE A 24 2.71 37.99 23.48
CA PHE A 24 3.36 39.29 23.43
C PHE A 24 4.88 39.19 23.30
N ARG A 25 5.36 39.78 22.20
CA ARG A 25 6.59 40.58 22.06
C ARG A 25 7.93 39.96 22.47
N ARG A 26 8.76 39.66 21.47
CA ARG A 26 10.13 40.19 21.44
C ARG A 26 10.59 40.50 20.02
N ARG A 27 11.48 41.48 19.95
CA ARG A 27 11.63 42.47 18.88
C ARG A 27 12.27 41.94 17.60
N ILE A 28 11.85 42.58 16.51
CA ILE A 28 12.52 42.71 15.22
C ILE A 28 13.94 43.27 15.43
N ALA A 29 14.95 42.55 14.97
CA ALA A 29 16.25 43.10 14.61
C ALA A 29 16.96 42.13 13.65
N GLY A 30 17.37 42.65 12.48
CA GLY A 30 18.44 42.05 11.68
C GLY A 30 17.99 41.24 10.48
N VAL A 31 17.85 41.92 9.34
CA VAL A 31 18.06 41.33 8.02
C VAL A 31 19.54 40.94 7.92
N THR A 32 19.84 39.65 7.86
CA THR A 32 21.10 39.16 7.27
C THR A 32 20.81 37.99 6.35
N LEU A 33 21.02 38.28 5.08
CA LEU A 33 21.10 37.40 3.94
C LEU A 33 22.11 36.28 4.22
N GLY A 34 21.66 35.04 4.37
CA GLY A 34 22.49 33.84 4.48
C GLY A 34 22.17 32.90 3.34
N ILE A 35 22.90 33.03 2.25
CA ILE A 35 22.84 32.17 1.06
C ILE A 35 23.38 30.77 1.39
N ALA A 36 22.69 29.77 0.85
CA ALA A 36 23.15 28.42 0.52
C ALA A 36 23.61 27.49 1.65
N LEU A 37 22.79 26.47 1.92
CA LEU A 37 23.04 25.13 1.38
C LEU A 37 21.70 24.38 1.38
N ALA A 38 20.98 24.43 0.26
CA ALA A 38 20.00 23.40 0.00
C ALA A 38 20.81 22.10 -0.10
N ALA A 39 20.73 21.27 0.95
CA ALA A 39 21.15 19.89 0.85
C ALA A 39 20.28 19.26 -0.24
N ALA A 40 20.77 19.29 -1.47
CA ALA A 40 20.39 18.36 -2.50
C ALA A 40 20.88 17.00 -2.01
N LEU A 41 20.13 16.42 -1.08
CA LEU A 41 20.04 14.97 -0.97
C LEU A 41 19.78 14.52 -2.41
N PRO A 42 20.59 13.61 -2.98
CA PRO A 42 20.20 12.98 -4.22
C PRO A 42 18.84 12.38 -3.92
N ALA A 43 17.79 12.99 -4.49
CA ALA A 43 16.52 12.31 -4.68
C ALA A 43 16.96 11.03 -5.36
N GLY A 44 16.96 9.92 -4.60
CA GLY A 44 17.41 8.65 -5.12
C GLY A 44 16.73 8.51 -6.46
N ALA A 45 17.53 8.44 -7.52
CA ALA A 45 17.04 8.25 -8.87
C ALA A 45 16.29 6.93 -8.79
N GLN A 46 14.99 7.01 -8.51
CA GLN A 46 14.08 5.90 -8.49
C GLN A 46 13.95 5.60 -9.97
N THR A 47 14.91 4.83 -10.49
CA THR A 47 14.76 4.26 -11.81
C THR A 47 13.42 3.54 -11.76
N CYS A 48 12.56 3.83 -12.72
CA CYS A 48 11.22 3.26 -12.80
C CYS A 48 11.24 1.75 -13.08
N GLU A 49 12.42 1.13 -13.01
CA GLU A 49 12.57 -0.30 -12.89
C GLU A 49 11.88 -0.77 -11.61
N SER A 50 10.95 -1.71 -11.77
CA SER A 50 10.59 -2.58 -10.66
C SER A 50 11.89 -3.14 -10.08
N PRO A 51 12.18 -3.05 -8.76
CA PRO A 51 13.33 -3.76 -8.23
C PRO A 51 13.12 -5.21 -8.68
N PRO A 52 14.07 -5.78 -9.43
CA PRO A 52 13.87 -7.04 -10.14
C PRO A 52 13.38 -8.13 -9.20
N THR A 53 13.81 -8.04 -7.93
CA THR A 53 13.35 -8.87 -6.82
C THR A 53 11.83 -8.99 -6.70
N GLN A 54 11.06 -7.91 -6.76
CA GLN A 54 9.61 -7.99 -6.51
C GLN A 54 8.87 -8.70 -7.66
N ALA A 55 9.15 -8.33 -8.90
CA ALA A 55 8.53 -8.95 -10.07
C ALA A 55 8.89 -10.45 -10.16
N HIS A 56 10.14 -10.81 -9.89
CA HIS A 56 10.57 -12.21 -9.85
C HIS A 56 9.89 -13.01 -8.72
N LEU A 57 9.67 -12.41 -7.56
CA LEU A 57 8.94 -13.06 -6.46
C LEU A 57 7.48 -13.32 -6.85
N VAL A 58 6.79 -12.34 -7.45
CA VAL A 58 5.41 -12.49 -7.93
C VAL A 58 5.33 -13.58 -8.99
N GLN A 59 6.22 -13.56 -9.98
CA GLN A 59 6.31 -14.58 -11.03
C GLN A 59 6.58 -15.97 -10.45
N GLY A 60 7.50 -16.08 -9.49
CA GLY A 60 7.79 -17.32 -8.77
C GLY A 60 6.58 -17.84 -8.00
N ASN A 61 5.82 -16.97 -7.35
CA ASN A 61 4.60 -17.36 -6.65
C ASN A 61 3.52 -17.86 -7.62
N PHE A 62 3.33 -17.22 -8.78
CA PHE A 62 2.44 -17.75 -9.83
C PHE A 62 2.82 -19.17 -10.25
N GLN A 63 4.11 -19.44 -10.46
CA GLN A 63 4.57 -20.79 -10.80
C GLN A 63 4.29 -21.80 -9.69
N ARG A 64 4.46 -21.39 -8.42
CA ARG A 64 4.14 -22.23 -7.26
C ARG A 64 2.64 -22.48 -7.14
N VAL A 65 1.80 -21.47 -7.36
CA VAL A 65 0.34 -21.64 -7.43
C VAL A 65 -0.04 -22.68 -8.48
N ALA A 66 0.64 -22.74 -9.63
CA ALA A 66 0.34 -23.72 -10.67
C ALA A 66 0.84 -25.14 -10.34
N LYS A 67 2.01 -25.27 -9.71
CA LYS A 67 2.70 -26.57 -9.50
C LYS A 67 2.39 -27.22 -8.15
N GLU A 68 2.00 -26.44 -7.15
CA GLU A 68 1.74 -26.95 -5.80
C GLU A 68 0.55 -27.92 -5.81
N GLY A 69 0.74 -29.10 -5.22
CA GLY A 69 -0.27 -30.14 -5.12
C GLY A 69 -1.25 -29.89 -3.99
N ASP A 70 -0.76 -29.33 -2.88
CA ASP A 70 -1.57 -29.00 -1.72
C ASP A 70 -2.41 -27.73 -1.94
N PHE A 71 -3.72 -27.81 -1.68
CA PHE A 71 -4.64 -26.70 -1.91
C PHE A 71 -4.41 -25.53 -0.96
N VAL A 72 -4.13 -25.80 0.31
CA VAL A 72 -3.91 -24.77 1.33
C VAL A 72 -2.64 -23.99 1.02
N THR A 73 -1.56 -24.70 0.69
CA THR A 73 -0.27 -24.10 0.32
C THR A 73 -0.37 -23.32 -0.99
N ALA A 74 -1.10 -23.83 -1.99
CA ALA A 74 -1.35 -23.09 -3.21
C ALA A 74 -2.15 -21.80 -2.97
N ARG A 75 -3.11 -21.81 -2.03
CA ARG A 75 -3.82 -20.60 -1.60
C ARG A 75 -2.91 -19.61 -0.89
N ASP A 76 -1.99 -20.07 -0.06
CA ASP A 76 -1.00 -19.18 0.58
C ASP A 76 -0.10 -18.50 -0.47
N TYR A 77 0.40 -19.24 -1.47
CA TYR A 77 1.12 -18.61 -2.59
C TYR A 77 0.24 -17.63 -3.35
N ALA A 78 -1.04 -17.95 -3.55
CA ALA A 78 -1.98 -17.05 -4.19
C ALA A 78 -2.16 -15.74 -3.40
N GLU A 79 -2.19 -15.84 -2.07
CA GLU A 79 -2.25 -14.68 -1.19
C GLU A 79 -1.00 -13.80 -1.28
N ARG A 80 0.17 -14.42 -1.28
CA ARG A 80 1.45 -13.72 -1.47
C ARG A 80 1.52 -13.04 -2.84
N THR A 81 1.01 -13.70 -3.88
CA THR A 81 0.95 -13.15 -5.24
C THR A 81 0.15 -11.86 -5.30
N TRP A 82 -1.09 -11.82 -4.81
CA TRP A 82 -1.90 -10.59 -4.94
C TRP A 82 -1.36 -9.44 -4.10
N ARG A 83 -0.79 -9.71 -2.92
CA ARG A 83 -0.08 -8.69 -2.13
C ARG A 83 1.14 -8.16 -2.86
N GLY A 84 1.88 -9.03 -3.53
CA GLY A 84 3.02 -8.64 -4.33
C GLY A 84 2.63 -7.81 -5.56
N LEU A 85 1.48 -8.10 -6.17
CA LEU A 85 0.90 -7.31 -7.26
C LEU A 85 0.50 -5.90 -6.78
N ASP A 86 -0.11 -5.77 -5.59
CA ASP A 86 -0.40 -4.45 -5.01
C ASP A 86 0.86 -3.60 -4.79
N GLN A 87 1.96 -4.25 -4.38
CA GLN A 87 3.25 -3.56 -4.24
C GLN A 87 3.80 -3.08 -5.58
N LEU A 88 3.69 -3.90 -6.63
CA LEU A 88 4.06 -3.51 -8.00
C LEU A 88 3.18 -2.36 -8.51
N ALA A 89 1.87 -2.40 -8.27
CA ALA A 89 0.96 -1.31 -8.63
C ALA A 89 1.33 0.00 -7.92
N ALA A 90 1.58 -0.07 -6.60
CA ALA A 90 1.99 1.08 -5.82
C ALA A 90 3.32 1.66 -6.32
N GLN A 91 4.23 0.82 -6.79
CA GLN A 91 5.46 1.26 -7.41
C GLN A 91 5.23 1.90 -8.78
N ALA A 92 4.51 1.23 -9.68
CA ALA A 92 4.17 1.76 -11.00
C ALA A 92 3.54 3.16 -10.89
N ARG A 93 2.67 3.36 -9.89
CA ARG A 93 2.10 4.67 -9.56
C ARG A 93 3.15 5.71 -9.18
N ARG A 94 4.12 5.37 -8.32
CA ARG A 94 5.23 6.29 -7.95
C ARG A 94 6.09 6.67 -9.16
N CYS A 95 6.17 5.78 -10.13
CA CYS A 95 6.91 5.94 -11.38
C CYS A 95 6.12 6.67 -12.48
N GLY A 96 4.85 7.01 -12.26
CA GLY A 96 3.99 7.62 -13.28
C GLY A 96 3.49 6.65 -14.37
N CYS A 97 3.66 5.34 -14.18
CA CYS A 97 3.29 4.31 -15.16
C CYS A 97 1.83 3.88 -15.00
N ALA A 98 0.88 4.73 -15.40
CA ALA A 98 -0.55 4.52 -15.17
C ALA A 98 -1.10 3.22 -15.80
N ALA A 99 -0.68 2.86 -17.02
CA ALA A 99 -1.11 1.64 -17.68
C ALA A 99 -0.63 0.38 -16.94
N ALA A 100 0.63 0.36 -16.53
CA ALA A 100 1.21 -0.72 -15.74
C ALA A 100 0.54 -0.84 -14.37
N GLN A 101 0.32 0.29 -13.68
CA GLN A 101 -0.43 0.32 -12.41
C GLN A 101 -1.80 -0.34 -12.58
N SER A 102 -2.59 0.10 -13.55
CA SER A 102 -3.92 -0.46 -13.79
C SER A 102 -3.88 -1.95 -14.09
N GLY A 103 -2.88 -2.41 -14.86
CA GLY A 103 -2.68 -3.83 -15.13
C GLY A 103 -2.36 -4.65 -13.88
N PHE A 104 -1.46 -4.16 -13.02
CA PHE A 104 -1.14 -4.82 -11.75
C PHE A 104 -2.34 -4.85 -10.79
N GLU A 105 -3.12 -3.76 -10.72
CA GLU A 105 -4.35 -3.72 -9.93
C GLU A 105 -5.40 -4.71 -10.43
N ALA A 106 -5.57 -4.81 -11.76
CA ALA A 106 -6.46 -5.79 -12.38
C ALA A 106 -6.02 -7.24 -12.07
N ALA A 107 -4.73 -7.52 -12.23
CA ALA A 107 -4.17 -8.83 -11.88
C ALA A 107 -4.38 -9.15 -10.39
N ALA A 108 -4.14 -8.18 -9.50
CA ALA A 108 -4.36 -8.36 -8.06
C ALA A 108 -5.84 -8.60 -7.74
N SER A 109 -6.75 -7.87 -8.40
CA SER A 109 -8.20 -8.03 -8.25
C SER A 109 -8.65 -9.43 -8.64
N GLU A 110 -8.23 -9.92 -9.81
CA GLU A 110 -8.51 -11.29 -10.24
C GLU A 110 -7.96 -12.30 -9.23
N MET A 111 -6.72 -12.11 -8.79
CA MET A 111 -6.08 -13.02 -7.86
C MET A 111 -6.73 -13.07 -6.47
N ARG A 112 -7.45 -12.01 -6.05
CA ARG A 112 -8.25 -12.04 -4.81
C ARG A 112 -9.44 -12.97 -4.88
N LEU A 113 -9.93 -13.31 -6.08
CA LEU A 113 -11.02 -14.28 -6.27
C LEU A 113 -10.64 -15.68 -5.79
N THR A 114 -9.35 -16.00 -5.68
CA THR A 114 -8.86 -17.27 -5.12
C THR A 114 -9.36 -17.54 -3.69
N LYS A 115 -9.74 -16.50 -2.92
CA LYS A 115 -10.33 -16.65 -1.58
C LYS A 115 -11.67 -17.40 -1.58
N GLY A 116 -12.43 -17.28 -2.66
CA GLY A 116 -13.73 -17.94 -2.85
C GLY A 116 -13.64 -19.20 -3.71
N THR A 117 -12.44 -19.70 -4.01
CA THR A 117 -12.28 -20.98 -4.71
C THR A 117 -12.28 -22.12 -3.71
N ASP A 118 -12.90 -23.23 -4.07
CA ASP A 118 -12.97 -24.44 -3.25
C ASP A 118 -12.18 -25.61 -3.84
N THR A 119 -11.66 -25.46 -5.07
CA THR A 119 -10.93 -26.51 -5.78
C THR A 119 -9.59 -26.01 -6.33
N ARG A 120 -8.61 -26.92 -6.46
CA ARG A 120 -7.33 -26.63 -7.13
C ARG A 120 -7.52 -26.15 -8.56
N LYS A 121 -8.51 -26.70 -9.26
CA LYS A 121 -8.82 -26.36 -10.64
C LYS A 121 -9.26 -24.91 -10.77
N ASP A 122 -10.19 -24.47 -9.92
CA ASP A 122 -10.70 -23.09 -9.96
C ASP A 122 -9.63 -22.09 -9.54
N LEU A 123 -8.86 -22.44 -8.50
CA LEU A 123 -7.72 -21.64 -8.06
C LEU A 123 -6.72 -21.45 -9.21
N ARG A 124 -6.38 -22.52 -9.93
CA ARG A 124 -5.49 -22.45 -11.09
C ARG A 124 -6.07 -21.60 -12.22
N ALA A 125 -7.36 -21.75 -12.52
CA ALA A 125 -8.01 -20.96 -13.57
C ALA A 125 -7.98 -19.45 -13.26
N VAL A 126 -8.21 -19.06 -12.00
CA VAL A 126 -8.06 -17.67 -11.56
C VAL A 126 -6.60 -17.21 -11.67
N ALA A 127 -5.66 -18.04 -11.21
CA ALA A 127 -4.24 -17.71 -11.27
C ALA A 127 -3.72 -17.54 -12.71
N ASP A 128 -4.17 -18.37 -13.65
CA ASP A 128 -3.79 -18.29 -15.06
C ASP A 128 -4.31 -16.98 -15.70
N LYS A 129 -5.54 -16.56 -15.38
CA LYS A 129 -6.09 -15.26 -15.81
C LYS A 129 -5.31 -14.09 -15.22
N ALA A 130 -5.07 -14.12 -13.90
CA ALA A 130 -4.29 -13.10 -13.22
C ALA A 130 -2.85 -13.01 -13.74
N PHE A 131 -2.25 -14.15 -14.11
CA PHE A 131 -0.91 -14.20 -14.69
C PHE A 131 -0.86 -13.54 -16.07
N ALA A 132 -1.86 -13.77 -16.91
CA ALA A 132 -1.95 -13.08 -18.21
C ALA A 132 -2.03 -11.55 -18.06
N LEU A 133 -2.80 -11.07 -17.08
CA LEU A 133 -2.88 -9.64 -16.75
C LEU A 133 -1.53 -9.11 -16.23
N PHE A 134 -0.85 -9.87 -15.38
CA PHE A 134 0.48 -9.54 -14.86
C PHE A 134 1.52 -9.41 -15.98
N GLU A 135 1.57 -10.36 -16.93
CA GLU A 135 2.50 -10.30 -18.08
C GLU A 135 2.22 -9.06 -18.96
N GLY A 136 0.94 -8.73 -19.17
CA GLY A 136 0.54 -7.49 -19.84
C GLY A 136 1.01 -6.23 -19.09
N ALA A 137 0.80 -6.20 -17.77
CA ALA A 137 1.26 -5.10 -16.92
C ALA A 137 2.78 -4.95 -16.92
N MET A 138 3.53 -6.05 -16.94
CA MET A 138 5.00 -6.06 -17.07
C MET A 138 5.46 -5.54 -18.44
N ALA A 139 4.70 -5.80 -19.50
CA ALA A 139 4.98 -5.20 -20.81
C ALA A 139 4.77 -3.68 -20.78
N GLU A 140 3.69 -3.19 -20.18
CA GLU A 140 3.44 -1.75 -20.02
C GLU A 140 4.47 -1.07 -19.11
N GLN A 141 4.92 -1.75 -18.05
CA GLN A 141 5.98 -1.24 -17.17
C GLN A 141 7.29 -1.04 -17.93
N ARG A 142 7.68 -2.01 -18.78
CA ARG A 142 8.88 -1.92 -19.62
C ARG A 142 8.81 -0.75 -20.60
N LYS A 143 7.69 -0.61 -21.32
CA LYS A 143 7.43 0.52 -22.22
C LYS A 143 7.55 1.87 -21.48
N CYS A 144 6.94 1.96 -20.29
CA CYS A 144 6.99 3.16 -19.46
C CYS A 144 8.42 3.50 -19.01
N ALA A 145 9.23 2.50 -18.68
CA ALA A 145 10.61 2.67 -18.29
C ALA A 145 11.56 2.96 -19.48
N GLY A 146 11.06 2.98 -20.72
CA GLY A 146 11.84 3.28 -21.91
C GLY A 146 12.64 2.10 -22.47
N PHE A 147 12.20 0.86 -22.18
CA PHE A 147 12.76 -0.38 -22.71
C PHE A 147 11.89 -1.00 -23.81
#